data_AF-A0A8H7IV65-F1
#
_entry.id   AF-A0A8H7IV65-F1
#
_cell.length_a   1.000
_cell.length_b   1.000
_cell.length_c   1.000
_cell.angle_alpha   90.00
_cell.angle_beta   90.00
_cell.angle_gamma   90.00
#
_symmetry.space_group_name_H-M   'P 1'
#
loop_
_entity.id
_entity.type
_entity.pdbx_description
1 polymer ?
#
loop_
_entity_poly.entity_id
_entity_poly.type
_entity_poly.pdbx_seq_one_letter_code
_entity_poly.pdbx_strand_id
1 'polypeptide(L)'
;MVKQPPFDSDRTYFNRDAKPWIAQNRTWTPAQTNTTLDTLWSGDAAIRALYRAHRTGLNRGVLATFVPGRVTIPLHPFLGADVVAARQNRQVPPLRNANGGLLVAPVVAPAIPAAPGIPVAPGIPAASGVPAAPAIPAPGTDQATQTIAAPASAAAPAALANPYQFDFWPPQPWDEDPDTSALPSFEELQKNNPLAIKRYMSEKPLMWKEVETRWRGGRFLAAGGYGAAGLWCRIDERNNVVERMVVKDCEMTANQYSIPTHWRDQVPKEIALHRRVDRKRKREDTSDVGFEHLVEHHGYRLMMRRRRYRLYLEYYAGGDFGRPVKDIYPYWSQIYRNDDHFKQLDPSGLLEIPTVPEGLIWYVLRSLVKALLILQHGTTSHTETDPEWKSITHLDLNINNTFIRTDPANKKKAQLVLADFVMTGNPPYPLGEKTDVWKLGALIWELMTCSRDNDEPVREDHPDDENEDEYGEPTLSKISVTSVDYKSNLTENAMFPDPWRFYPSAHRYSKDLKWVVRNCLHWAPEARSSLKQLDRDIEGYISRNPMVMNNATALLEQSDDPFEVGRRFRKHRR
;
A
#
# COMPACT_ATOMS: atom_id res chain seq x y z
N MET A 1 0.60 -20.48 -2.79
CA MET A 1 0.31 -19.24 -2.02
C MET A 1 -1.16 -19.24 -1.61
N VAL A 2 -1.46 -18.90 -0.36
CA VAL A 2 -2.85 -18.78 0.12
C VAL A 2 -3.34 -17.37 -0.24
N LYS A 3 -4.41 -17.26 -1.04
CA LYS A 3 -5.06 -15.97 -1.32
C LYS A 3 -5.44 -15.32 0.03
N GLN A 4 -5.25 -14.00 0.15
CA GLN A 4 -5.72 -13.23 1.31
C GLN A 4 -7.06 -12.57 0.98
N PRO A 5 -7.95 -12.34 1.96
CA PRO A 5 -9.23 -11.66 1.72
C PRO A 5 -9.01 -10.22 1.23
N PRO A 6 -10.00 -9.62 0.53
CA PRO A 6 -11.33 -10.17 0.27
C PRO A 6 -11.33 -11.21 -0.85
N PHE A 7 -12.12 -12.25 -0.67
CA PHE A 7 -12.26 -13.30 -1.67
C PHE A 7 -13.43 -13.05 -2.61
N ASP A 8 -13.27 -13.47 -3.87
CA ASP A 8 -14.30 -13.36 -4.92
C ASP A 8 -15.53 -14.25 -4.69
N SER A 9 -15.47 -15.16 -3.70
CA SER A 9 -16.57 -16.04 -3.34
C SER A 9 -16.77 -16.11 -1.83
N ASP A 10 -18.04 -16.15 -1.42
CA ASP A 10 -18.49 -16.45 -0.07
C ASP A 10 -17.95 -17.80 0.42
N ARG A 11 -17.84 -18.80 -0.47
CA ARG A 11 -17.23 -20.10 -0.19
C ARG A 11 -15.77 -20.00 0.25
N THR A 12 -15.00 -19.07 -0.31
CA THR A 12 -13.58 -18.94 0.03
C THR A 12 -13.41 -18.42 1.45
N TYR A 13 -14.28 -17.51 1.91
CA TYR A 13 -14.32 -17.09 3.32
C TYR A 13 -14.63 -18.27 4.23
N PHE A 14 -15.69 -19.03 3.95
CA PHE A 14 -16.00 -20.25 4.70
C PHE A 14 -14.83 -21.23 4.78
N ASN A 15 -14.18 -21.51 3.65
CA ASN A 15 -13.02 -22.40 3.61
C ASN A 15 -11.82 -21.86 4.40
N ARG A 16 -11.60 -20.53 4.39
CA ARG A 16 -10.51 -19.88 5.11
C ARG A 16 -10.69 -20.01 6.63
N ASP A 17 -11.93 -19.94 7.11
CA ASP A 17 -12.25 -20.05 8.53
C ASP A 17 -12.32 -21.49 9.01
N ALA A 18 -12.97 -22.36 8.23
CA ALA A 18 -13.25 -23.73 8.64
C ALA A 18 -12.01 -24.62 8.60
N LYS A 19 -11.06 -24.40 7.67
CA LYS A 19 -9.85 -25.24 7.56
C LYS A 19 -8.92 -25.15 8.78
N PRO A 20 -8.53 -23.96 9.28
CA PRO A 20 -7.76 -23.85 10.52
C PRO A 20 -8.49 -24.46 11.72
N TRP A 21 -9.81 -24.25 11.82
CA TRP A 21 -10.60 -24.85 12.90
C TRP A 21 -10.56 -26.38 12.86
N ILE A 22 -10.75 -27.00 11.69
CA ILE A 22 -10.65 -28.45 11.51
C ILE A 22 -9.25 -28.93 11.88
N ALA A 23 -8.20 -28.26 11.40
CA ALA A 23 -6.82 -28.64 11.71
C ALA A 23 -6.50 -28.61 13.21
N GLN A 24 -7.13 -27.72 13.97
CA GLN A 24 -6.97 -27.62 15.43
C GLN A 24 -7.82 -28.63 16.22
N ASN A 25 -8.98 -29.04 15.67
CA ASN A 25 -10.00 -29.77 16.43
C ASN A 25 -10.24 -31.21 15.92
N ARG A 26 -9.63 -31.60 14.80
CA ARG A 26 -9.85 -32.89 14.12
C ARG A 26 -8.54 -33.42 13.54
N THR A 27 -8.40 -34.74 13.51
CA THR A 27 -7.29 -35.47 12.89
C THR A 27 -7.68 -35.97 11.49
N TRP A 28 -8.21 -35.08 10.65
CA TRP A 28 -8.70 -35.43 9.32
C TRP A 28 -7.64 -35.23 8.23
N THR A 29 -7.70 -36.06 7.19
CA THR A 29 -6.89 -35.85 5.98
C THR A 29 -7.38 -34.60 5.21
N PRO A 30 -6.55 -34.01 4.32
CA PRO A 30 -6.99 -32.94 3.44
C PRO A 30 -8.20 -33.31 2.58
N ALA A 31 -8.29 -34.57 2.14
CA ALA A 31 -9.42 -35.10 1.37
C ALA A 31 -10.72 -35.12 2.20
N GLN A 32 -10.66 -35.62 3.44
CA GLN A 32 -11.79 -35.61 4.37
C GLN A 32 -12.24 -34.18 4.72
N THR A 33 -11.28 -33.28 4.92
CA THR A 33 -11.53 -31.85 5.16
C THR A 33 -12.29 -31.24 4.00
N ASN A 34 -11.76 -31.33 2.77
CA ASN A 34 -12.41 -30.73 1.60
C ASN A 34 -13.78 -31.36 1.31
N THR A 35 -13.92 -32.69 1.44
CA THR A 35 -15.20 -33.40 1.24
C THR A 35 -16.27 -32.91 2.23
N THR A 36 -15.89 -32.75 3.50
CA THR A 36 -16.82 -32.25 4.53
C THR A 36 -17.21 -30.81 4.28
N LEU A 37 -16.25 -29.93 3.96
CA LEU A 37 -16.54 -28.53 3.65
C LEU A 37 -17.44 -28.39 2.42
N ASP A 38 -17.22 -29.21 1.39
CA ASP A 38 -18.06 -29.23 0.19
C ASP A 38 -19.49 -29.71 0.49
N THR A 39 -19.63 -30.71 1.35
CA THR A 39 -20.94 -31.22 1.80
C THR A 39 -21.70 -30.13 2.56
N LEU A 40 -21.06 -29.51 3.56
CA LEU A 40 -21.66 -28.43 4.35
C LEU A 40 -22.02 -27.23 3.48
N TRP A 41 -21.10 -26.77 2.62
CA TRP A 41 -21.35 -25.64 1.73
C TRP A 41 -22.50 -25.90 0.75
N SER A 42 -22.67 -27.15 0.30
CA SER A 42 -23.73 -27.53 -0.64
C SER A 42 -25.08 -27.75 0.05
N GLY A 43 -25.07 -28.33 1.25
CA GLY A 43 -26.27 -28.75 1.99
C GLY A 43 -26.83 -27.73 2.97
N ASP A 44 -26.01 -26.82 3.49
CA ASP A 44 -26.43 -25.89 4.56
C ASP A 44 -26.70 -24.48 3.99
N ALA A 45 -27.98 -24.12 3.89
CA ALA A 45 -28.39 -22.79 3.42
C ALA A 45 -28.02 -21.68 4.40
N ALA A 46 -27.97 -21.96 5.71
CA ALA A 46 -27.65 -20.99 6.74
C ALA A 46 -26.16 -20.61 6.70
N ILE A 47 -25.26 -21.57 6.48
CA ILE A 47 -23.82 -21.30 6.26
C ILE A 47 -23.64 -20.36 5.07
N ARG A 48 -24.28 -20.66 3.92
CA ARG A 48 -24.18 -19.80 2.73
C ARG A 48 -24.73 -18.40 2.99
N ALA A 49 -25.89 -18.30 3.64
CA ALA A 49 -26.52 -17.01 3.95
C ALA A 49 -25.63 -16.17 4.89
N LEU A 50 -25.04 -16.79 5.92
CA LEU A 50 -24.09 -16.15 6.83
C LEU A 50 -22.91 -15.57 6.06
N TYR A 51 -22.18 -16.38 5.31
CA TYR A 51 -20.98 -15.93 4.59
C TYR A 51 -21.28 -14.97 3.44
N ARG A 52 -22.47 -15.07 2.82
CA ARG A 52 -22.96 -14.09 1.85
C ARG A 52 -23.26 -12.74 2.50
N ALA A 53 -23.88 -12.72 3.67
CA ALA A 53 -24.15 -11.49 4.43
C ALA A 53 -22.84 -10.81 4.87
N HIS A 54 -21.81 -11.59 5.23
CA HIS A 54 -20.47 -11.06 5.53
C HIS A 54 -19.78 -10.47 4.30
N ARG A 55 -19.88 -11.13 3.14
CA ARG A 55 -19.33 -10.61 1.88
C ARG A 55 -20.01 -9.30 1.43
N THR A 56 -21.33 -9.22 1.55
CA THR A 56 -22.15 -8.11 1.02
C THR A 56 -22.20 -6.87 1.95
N GLY A 57 -21.60 -6.93 3.14
CA GLY A 57 -21.39 -5.76 3.99
C GLY A 57 -22.58 -5.38 4.88
N LEU A 58 -23.59 -6.26 5.04
CA LEU A 58 -24.70 -6.04 5.96
C LEU A 58 -24.28 -6.14 7.45
N ASN A 59 -23.11 -6.71 7.74
CA ASN A 59 -22.47 -6.75 9.08
C ASN A 59 -21.06 -6.13 9.02
N ARG A 60 -20.95 -4.85 8.62
CA ARG A 60 -19.67 -4.11 8.62
C ARG A 60 -19.23 -3.82 10.06
N GLY A 61 -18.37 -4.69 10.61
CA GLY A 61 -17.75 -4.54 11.92
C GLY A 61 -17.39 -5.87 12.58
N VAL A 62 -18.06 -6.95 12.16
CA VAL A 62 -17.80 -8.31 12.64
C VAL A 62 -17.73 -9.22 11.42
N LEU A 63 -16.53 -9.51 10.93
CA LEU A 63 -16.34 -10.67 10.04
C LEU A 63 -16.66 -11.91 10.89
N ALA A 64 -17.54 -12.80 10.40
CA ALA A 64 -17.85 -14.03 11.11
C ALA A 64 -16.55 -14.74 11.45
N THR A 65 -16.29 -14.92 12.73
CA THR A 65 -15.55 -16.08 13.16
C THR A 65 -16.39 -17.30 12.80
N PHE A 66 -15.75 -18.45 12.60
CA PHE A 66 -16.47 -19.71 12.60
C PHE A 66 -17.26 -19.80 13.93
N VAL A 67 -18.56 -19.46 13.93
CA VAL A 67 -19.35 -19.31 15.15
C VAL A 67 -19.56 -20.68 15.77
N PRO A 68 -18.87 -21.04 16.87
CA PRO A 68 -19.03 -22.35 17.47
C PRO A 68 -20.48 -22.48 17.95
N GLY A 69 -21.17 -23.53 17.51
CA GLY A 69 -22.58 -23.79 17.84
C GLY A 69 -23.62 -23.35 16.79
N ARG A 70 -23.26 -22.51 15.80
CA ARG A 70 -24.13 -22.27 14.63
C ARG A 70 -23.76 -23.10 13.40
N VAL A 71 -22.47 -23.40 13.25
CA VAL A 71 -21.97 -24.24 12.17
C VAL A 71 -21.39 -25.51 12.78
N THR A 72 -22.13 -26.60 12.70
CA THR A 72 -21.72 -27.88 13.31
C THR A 72 -20.83 -28.63 12.32
N ILE A 73 -19.51 -28.39 12.36
CA ILE A 73 -18.58 -29.31 11.70
C ILE A 73 -18.70 -30.65 12.42
N PRO A 74 -19.06 -31.74 11.71
CA PRO A 74 -19.35 -33.01 12.34
C PRO A 74 -18.12 -33.58 13.05
N LEU A 75 -18.35 -34.51 13.97
CA LEU A 75 -17.25 -35.22 14.65
C LEU A 75 -16.51 -36.14 13.67
N HIS A 76 -17.23 -36.78 12.76
CA HIS A 76 -16.71 -37.65 11.71
C HIS A 76 -16.91 -37.02 10.32
N PRO A 77 -15.95 -37.17 9.40
CA PRO A 77 -16.02 -36.52 8.09
C PRO A 77 -17.12 -37.13 7.21
N PHE A 78 -17.66 -36.32 6.31
CA PHE A 78 -18.57 -36.80 5.26
C PHE A 78 -17.80 -37.58 4.18
N LEU A 79 -18.51 -38.46 3.47
CA LEU A 79 -18.01 -39.22 2.32
C LEU A 79 -18.33 -38.51 1.00
N GLY A 80 -17.70 -38.94 -0.09
CA GLY A 80 -17.97 -38.37 -1.42
C GLY A 80 -19.45 -38.47 -1.83
N ALA A 81 -20.13 -39.57 -1.45
CA ALA A 81 -21.57 -39.75 -1.69
C ALA A 81 -22.44 -38.69 -0.98
N ASP A 82 -22.00 -38.18 0.17
CA ASP A 82 -22.72 -37.15 0.92
C ASP A 82 -22.65 -35.80 0.21
N VAL A 83 -21.53 -35.48 -0.44
CA VAL A 83 -21.41 -34.27 -1.27
C VAL A 83 -22.43 -34.31 -2.41
N VAL A 84 -22.58 -35.47 -3.06
CA VAL A 84 -23.54 -35.66 -4.16
C VAL A 84 -24.97 -35.49 -3.64
N ALA A 85 -25.31 -36.17 -2.55
CA ALA A 85 -26.62 -36.06 -1.92
C ALA A 85 -26.93 -34.61 -1.46
N ALA A 86 -25.95 -33.91 -0.88
CA ALA A 86 -26.09 -32.53 -0.43
C ALA A 86 -26.31 -31.56 -1.61
N ARG A 87 -25.63 -31.77 -2.73
CA ARG A 87 -25.83 -30.97 -3.95
C ARG A 87 -27.20 -31.21 -4.58
N GLN A 88 -27.64 -32.46 -4.64
CA GLN A 88 -28.93 -32.84 -5.21
C GLN A 88 -30.10 -32.35 -4.34
N ASN A 89 -30.03 -32.57 -3.03
CA ASN A 89 -31.15 -32.34 -2.12
C ASN A 89 -31.10 -30.96 -1.45
N ARG A 90 -30.00 -30.21 -1.59
CA ARG A 90 -29.76 -28.91 -0.93
C ARG A 90 -29.95 -28.97 0.60
N GLN A 91 -29.64 -30.12 1.19
CA GLN A 91 -29.74 -30.40 2.62
C GLN A 91 -28.46 -31.10 3.10
N VAL A 92 -28.08 -30.90 4.36
CA VAL A 92 -26.95 -31.61 4.97
C VAL A 92 -27.36 -33.07 5.23
N PRO A 93 -26.62 -34.08 4.73
CA PRO A 93 -26.93 -35.48 4.98
C PRO A 93 -26.83 -35.85 6.48
N PRO A 94 -27.46 -36.95 6.92
CA PRO A 94 -27.35 -37.39 8.31
C PRO A 94 -25.89 -37.60 8.73
N LEU A 95 -25.60 -37.32 10.01
CA LEU A 95 -24.26 -37.47 10.58
C LEU A 95 -23.80 -38.92 10.52
N ARG A 96 -22.47 -39.14 10.53
CA ARG A 96 -21.87 -40.48 10.52
C ARG A 96 -21.19 -40.79 11.85
N ASN A 97 -21.09 -42.08 12.17
CA ASN A 97 -20.25 -42.59 13.24
C ASN A 97 -18.79 -42.81 12.76
N ALA A 98 -17.92 -43.27 13.66
CA ALA A 98 -16.50 -43.51 13.35
C ALA A 98 -16.26 -44.51 12.21
N ASN A 99 -17.18 -45.46 12.00
CA ASN A 99 -17.10 -46.48 10.96
C ASN A 99 -17.72 -46.02 9.63
N GLY A 100 -18.14 -44.75 9.54
CA GLY A 100 -18.83 -44.22 8.37
C GLY A 100 -20.29 -44.67 8.25
N GLY A 101 -20.86 -45.38 9.23
CA GLY A 101 -22.29 -45.68 9.27
C GLY A 101 -23.12 -44.43 9.61
N LEU A 102 -24.33 -44.31 9.06
CA LEU A 102 -25.23 -43.20 9.40
C LEU A 102 -25.65 -43.29 10.87
N LEU A 103 -25.58 -42.18 11.60
CA LEU A 103 -26.21 -42.00 12.90
C LEU A 103 -27.70 -41.82 12.65
N VAL A 104 -28.43 -42.93 12.61
CA VAL A 104 -29.89 -42.90 12.61
C VAL A 104 -30.30 -42.29 13.96
N ALA A 105 -31.04 -41.18 13.93
CA ALA A 105 -31.62 -40.64 15.15
C ALA A 105 -32.47 -41.74 15.80
N PRO A 106 -32.43 -41.93 17.14
CA PRO A 106 -33.27 -42.93 17.79
C PRO A 106 -34.72 -42.67 17.39
N VAL A 107 -35.33 -43.65 16.73
CA VAL A 107 -36.75 -43.61 16.36
C VAL A 107 -37.51 -43.48 17.68
N VAL A 108 -38.21 -42.36 17.85
CA VAL A 108 -39.17 -42.19 18.94
C VAL A 108 -40.18 -43.33 18.81
N ALA A 109 -40.29 -44.15 19.86
CA ALA A 109 -41.17 -45.30 19.92
C ALA A 109 -42.63 -44.92 19.57
N PRO A 110 -43.40 -45.81 18.93
CA PRO A 110 -44.74 -45.48 18.46
C PRO A 110 -45.72 -45.24 19.62
N ALA A 111 -46.67 -44.36 19.35
CA ALA A 111 -47.74 -43.95 20.26
C ALA A 111 -48.48 -45.12 20.90
N ILE A 112 -48.77 -44.97 22.19
CA ILE A 112 -49.69 -45.81 22.96
C ILE A 112 -51.07 -45.77 22.27
N PRO A 113 -51.71 -46.92 21.98
CA PRO A 113 -53.02 -46.94 21.35
C PRO A 113 -54.12 -46.50 22.33
N ALA A 114 -55.09 -45.78 21.78
CA ALA A 114 -56.28 -45.29 22.47
C ALA A 114 -57.09 -46.45 23.10
N ALA A 115 -57.44 -46.30 24.37
CA ALA A 115 -58.41 -47.16 25.03
C ALA A 115 -59.84 -46.80 24.59
N PRO A 116 -60.73 -47.80 24.36
CA PRO A 116 -62.08 -47.60 23.90
C PRO A 116 -63.04 -47.17 25.03
N GLY A 117 -64.07 -46.42 24.65
CA GLY A 117 -65.03 -45.80 25.57
C GLY A 117 -65.93 -46.76 26.36
N ILE A 118 -66.45 -46.25 27.48
CA ILE A 118 -67.56 -46.81 28.25
C ILE A 118 -68.49 -45.63 28.65
N PRO A 119 -69.82 -45.83 28.68
CA PRO A 119 -70.81 -44.76 28.51
C PRO A 119 -71.36 -44.15 29.82
N VAL A 120 -72.16 -43.12 29.58
CA VAL A 120 -72.97 -42.22 30.41
C VAL A 120 -73.58 -42.76 31.73
N ALA A 121 -73.38 -41.95 32.78
CA ALA A 121 -74.14 -41.60 34.01
C ALA A 121 -75.60 -42.11 34.20
N PRO A 122 -76.13 -42.25 35.45
CA PRO A 122 -76.62 -41.08 36.23
C PRO A 122 -76.60 -41.17 37.79
N GLY A 123 -76.64 -40.00 38.48
CA GLY A 123 -77.30 -39.87 39.82
C GLY A 123 -76.51 -39.30 41.04
N ILE A 124 -76.53 -37.97 41.17
CA ILE A 124 -76.53 -37.02 42.34
C ILE A 124 -76.87 -37.60 43.76
N PRO A 125 -76.53 -37.02 44.97
CA PRO A 125 -76.06 -35.65 45.33
C PRO A 125 -74.88 -35.51 46.34
N ALA A 126 -74.52 -34.23 46.57
CA ALA A 126 -73.55 -33.64 47.49
C ALA A 126 -73.67 -33.99 49.00
N ALA A 127 -72.54 -33.96 49.72
CA ALA A 127 -72.37 -33.21 50.99
C ALA A 127 -70.91 -33.21 51.52
N SER A 128 -70.59 -32.07 52.14
CA SER A 128 -69.44 -31.63 52.94
C SER A 128 -68.79 -32.63 53.90
N GLY A 129 -67.49 -32.43 54.20
CA GLY A 129 -66.86 -32.99 55.40
C GLY A 129 -65.33 -33.11 55.38
N VAL A 130 -64.63 -32.07 55.83
CA VAL A 130 -63.27 -32.10 56.43
C VAL A 130 -63.34 -32.95 57.72
N PRO A 131 -62.33 -33.78 58.12
CA PRO A 131 -61.12 -33.26 58.77
C PRO A 131 -59.81 -34.04 58.65
N ALA A 132 -58.80 -33.38 59.20
CA ALA A 132 -57.36 -33.58 59.20
C ALA A 132 -56.83 -34.78 59.99
N ALA A 133 -55.50 -34.96 59.82
CA ALA A 133 -54.49 -35.55 60.71
C ALA A 133 -53.93 -36.92 60.25
N PRO A 134 -52.72 -37.35 60.69
CA PRO A 134 -51.74 -36.67 61.55
C PRO A 134 -50.29 -36.68 61.01
N ALA A 135 -49.49 -35.82 61.65
CA ALA A 135 -48.03 -35.76 61.58
C ALA A 135 -47.35 -37.02 62.14
N ILE A 136 -46.18 -37.34 61.60
CA ILE A 136 -45.23 -38.32 62.13
C ILE A 136 -43.83 -37.66 62.22
N PRO A 137 -43.04 -37.99 63.26
CA PRO A 137 -42.15 -37.04 63.92
C PRO A 137 -40.69 -37.12 63.44
N ALA A 138 -39.96 -36.04 63.76
CA ALA A 138 -38.51 -35.97 63.70
C ALA A 138 -37.85 -36.93 64.69
N PRO A 139 -36.64 -37.40 64.35
CA PRO A 139 -35.53 -37.26 65.28
C PRO A 139 -34.29 -36.73 64.55
N GLY A 140 -33.59 -35.77 65.15
CA GLY A 140 -32.31 -36.11 65.76
C GLY A 140 -31.21 -35.24 65.16
N THR A 141 -30.93 -34.14 65.86
CA THR A 141 -29.72 -33.33 65.73
C THR A 141 -28.50 -34.16 66.12
N ASP A 142 -27.48 -34.20 65.26
CA ASP A 142 -26.10 -33.87 65.64
C ASP A 142 -25.12 -33.90 64.45
N GLN A 143 -24.26 -32.87 64.45
CA GLN A 143 -22.95 -32.77 63.82
C GLN A 143 -22.81 -32.76 62.28
N ALA A 144 -22.57 -31.55 61.76
CA ALA A 144 -21.32 -31.14 61.08
C ALA A 144 -21.64 -30.03 60.07
N THR A 145 -21.30 -28.78 60.42
CA THR A 145 -21.26 -27.66 59.49
C THR A 145 -20.18 -27.90 58.44
N GLN A 146 -20.53 -28.59 57.36
CA GLN A 146 -19.88 -28.41 56.06
C GLN A 146 -20.53 -27.23 55.37
N THR A 147 -19.80 -26.12 55.30
CA THR A 147 -20.12 -24.98 54.44
C THR A 147 -20.08 -25.48 52.99
N ILE A 148 -21.25 -25.80 52.42
CA ILE A 148 -21.37 -26.02 50.99
C ILE A 148 -21.14 -24.66 50.33
N ALA A 149 -19.96 -24.48 49.74
CA ALA A 149 -19.69 -23.37 48.85
C ALA A 149 -20.75 -23.38 47.75
N ALA A 150 -21.41 -22.22 47.57
CA ALA A 150 -22.30 -21.99 46.44
C ALA A 150 -21.57 -22.41 45.15
N PRO A 151 -22.26 -23.05 44.18
CA PRO A 151 -21.65 -23.40 42.92
C PRO A 151 -21.04 -22.14 42.33
N ALA A 152 -19.72 -22.17 42.13
CA ALA A 152 -18.99 -21.09 41.48
C ALA A 152 -19.77 -20.71 40.23
N SER A 153 -20.29 -19.47 40.21
CA SER A 153 -20.89 -18.86 39.03
C SER A 153 -19.93 -19.13 37.89
N ALA A 154 -20.31 -20.02 36.98
CA ALA A 154 -19.50 -20.39 35.83
C ALA A 154 -19.04 -19.08 35.20
N ALA A 155 -17.73 -18.83 35.24
CA ALA A 155 -17.15 -17.65 34.64
C ALA A 155 -17.70 -17.59 33.21
N ALA A 156 -18.34 -16.46 32.88
CA ALA A 156 -18.81 -16.21 31.52
C ALA A 156 -17.66 -16.60 30.58
N PRO A 157 -17.90 -17.46 29.57
CA PRO A 157 -16.84 -17.93 28.70
C PRO A 157 -16.07 -16.71 28.22
N ALA A 158 -14.77 -16.68 28.51
CA ALA A 158 -13.89 -15.60 28.13
C ALA A 158 -14.20 -15.24 26.68
N ALA A 159 -14.59 -13.99 26.43
CA ALA A 159 -14.98 -13.54 25.10
C ALA A 159 -13.90 -14.01 24.13
N LEU A 160 -14.25 -14.97 23.27
CA LEU A 160 -13.33 -15.60 22.34
C LEU A 160 -12.67 -14.47 21.55
N ALA A 161 -11.38 -14.27 21.81
CA ALA A 161 -10.59 -13.24 21.16
C ALA A 161 -10.79 -13.36 19.65
N ASN A 162 -11.21 -12.26 19.01
CA ASN A 162 -11.41 -12.23 17.58
C ASN A 162 -10.14 -12.79 16.88
N PRO A 163 -10.20 -13.95 16.20
CA PRO A 163 -9.05 -14.59 15.58
C PRO A 163 -8.53 -13.81 14.36
N TYR A 164 -9.32 -12.85 13.87
CA TYR A 164 -8.86 -11.77 13.00
C TYR A 164 -8.67 -10.53 13.86
N GLN A 165 -7.68 -10.55 14.74
CA GLN A 165 -7.23 -9.31 15.35
C GLN A 165 -6.78 -8.43 14.18
N PHE A 166 -7.45 -7.30 13.99
CA PHE A 166 -6.87 -6.16 13.29
C PHE A 166 -5.75 -5.60 14.19
N ASP A 167 -4.83 -6.46 14.64
CA ASP A 167 -3.67 -6.13 15.47
C ASP A 167 -2.73 -5.16 14.75
N PHE A 168 -2.82 -5.16 13.41
CA PHE A 168 -2.17 -4.22 12.51
C PHE A 168 -2.90 -2.87 12.37
N TRP A 169 -4.11 -2.70 12.91
CA TRP A 169 -4.73 -1.39 13.09
C TRP A 169 -4.30 -0.76 14.42
N PRO A 170 -4.41 0.58 14.55
CA PRO A 170 -4.25 1.22 15.85
C PRO A 170 -5.28 0.69 16.86
N PRO A 171 -4.89 0.53 18.13
CA PRO A 171 -5.79 0.09 19.19
C PRO A 171 -6.94 1.09 19.39
N GLN A 172 -8.08 0.59 19.84
CA GLN A 172 -9.24 1.41 20.21
C GLN A 172 -9.15 1.91 21.67
N PRO A 173 -9.83 3.02 22.02
CA PRO A 173 -10.66 3.86 21.15
C PRO A 173 -9.83 4.70 20.17
N TRP A 174 -10.32 4.81 18.94
CA TRP A 174 -9.73 5.75 17.99
C TRP A 174 -10.20 7.16 18.28
N ASP A 175 -9.37 8.12 17.90
CA ASP A 175 -9.71 9.53 17.94
C ASP A 175 -10.98 9.82 17.13
N GLU A 176 -11.68 10.90 17.49
CA GLU A 176 -12.82 11.38 16.72
C GLU A 176 -12.36 11.87 15.34
N ASP A 177 -13.03 11.44 14.28
CA ASP A 177 -12.71 11.93 12.94
C ASP A 177 -13.20 13.39 12.82
N PRO A 178 -12.38 14.33 12.29
CA PRO A 178 -12.85 15.68 12.02
C PRO A 178 -13.99 15.66 11.00
N ASP A 179 -14.83 16.68 11.02
CA ASP A 179 -15.81 16.85 9.96
C ASP A 179 -15.09 17.10 8.63
N THR A 180 -15.29 16.17 7.71
CA THR A 180 -14.71 16.15 6.36
C THR A 180 -15.80 16.19 5.30
N SER A 181 -17.05 16.47 5.68
CA SER A 181 -18.21 16.53 4.76
C SER A 181 -18.04 17.58 3.65
N ALA A 182 -17.28 18.63 3.91
CA ALA A 182 -16.99 19.69 2.95
C ALA A 182 -15.83 19.37 1.98
N LEU A 183 -15.03 18.32 2.25
CA LEU A 183 -13.96 17.91 1.34
C LEU A 183 -14.55 17.31 0.06
N PRO A 184 -14.05 17.71 -1.12
CA PRO A 184 -14.45 17.10 -2.38
C PRO A 184 -13.98 15.64 -2.46
N SER A 185 -14.56 14.89 -3.41
CA SER A 185 -14.05 13.57 -3.73
C SER A 185 -12.71 13.67 -4.47
N PHE A 186 -11.87 12.64 -4.37
CA PHE A 186 -10.62 12.59 -5.13
C PHE A 186 -10.85 12.55 -6.64
N GLU A 187 -11.96 11.95 -7.09
CA GLU A 187 -12.35 11.94 -8.50
C GLU A 187 -12.61 13.37 -9.01
N GLU A 188 -13.29 14.22 -8.22
CA GLU A 188 -13.49 15.62 -8.57
C GLU A 188 -12.17 16.39 -8.65
N LEU A 189 -11.24 16.13 -7.73
CA LEU A 189 -9.92 16.76 -7.71
C LEU A 189 -9.04 16.30 -8.88
N GLN A 190 -9.06 15.01 -9.21
CA GLN A 190 -8.29 14.44 -10.33
C GLN A 190 -8.75 15.00 -11.68
N LYS A 191 -10.04 15.34 -11.82
CA LYS A 191 -10.59 16.03 -13.00
C LYS A 191 -10.24 17.52 -13.04
N ASN A 192 -9.39 18.02 -12.13
CA ASN A 192 -9.03 19.43 -11.98
C ASN A 192 -10.26 20.35 -11.87
N ASN A 193 -11.34 19.89 -11.22
CA ASN A 193 -12.55 20.69 -11.08
C ASN A 193 -12.26 21.94 -10.20
N PRO A 194 -12.40 23.17 -10.74
CA PRO A 194 -12.04 24.40 -10.00
C PRO A 194 -12.85 24.61 -8.72
N LEU A 195 -14.11 24.19 -8.68
CA LEU A 195 -14.95 24.28 -7.49
C LEU A 195 -14.51 23.28 -6.43
N ALA A 196 -14.15 22.07 -6.82
CA ALA A 196 -13.60 21.06 -5.92
C ALA A 196 -12.27 21.52 -5.32
N ILE A 197 -11.35 22.00 -6.16
CA ILE A 197 -10.08 22.58 -5.71
C ILE A 197 -10.33 23.76 -4.76
N LYS A 198 -11.26 24.65 -5.08
CA LYS A 198 -11.61 25.78 -4.21
C LYS A 198 -12.12 25.31 -2.85
N ARG A 199 -12.99 24.29 -2.79
CA ARG A 199 -13.45 23.68 -1.53
C ARG A 199 -12.28 23.10 -0.74
N TYR A 200 -11.48 22.25 -1.38
CA TYR A 200 -10.29 21.63 -0.77
C TYR A 200 -9.33 22.66 -0.16
N MET A 201 -9.00 23.74 -0.90
CA MET A 201 -8.11 24.80 -0.42
C MET A 201 -8.77 25.78 0.57
N SER A 202 -10.08 25.68 0.80
CA SER A 202 -10.78 26.48 1.82
C SER A 202 -10.83 25.77 3.17
N GLU A 203 -10.57 24.46 3.18
CA GLU A 203 -10.50 23.67 4.41
C GLU A 203 -9.23 23.93 5.22
N LYS A 204 -9.32 23.64 6.51
CA LYS A 204 -8.17 23.63 7.41
C LYS A 204 -7.26 22.42 7.13
N PRO A 205 -6.00 22.47 7.57
CA PRO A 205 -5.11 21.30 7.50
C PRO A 205 -5.60 20.06 8.25
N LEU A 206 -6.48 20.21 9.26
CA LEU A 206 -7.00 19.16 10.14
C LEU A 206 -5.92 18.46 10.99
N MET A 207 -4.92 19.23 11.44
CA MET A 207 -3.86 18.82 12.36
C MET A 207 -4.38 18.51 13.77
N TRP A 208 -3.56 17.79 14.53
CA TRP A 208 -3.87 17.38 15.89
C TRP A 208 -3.57 18.52 16.89
N LYS A 209 -4.55 18.90 17.72
CA LYS A 209 -4.39 19.79 18.90
C LYS A 209 -3.82 21.20 18.64
N GLU A 210 -3.56 21.59 17.40
CA GLU A 210 -3.07 22.93 17.07
C GLU A 210 -4.20 23.91 16.77
N VAL A 211 -3.97 25.17 17.12
CA VAL A 211 -4.85 26.27 16.72
C VAL A 211 -4.63 26.55 15.24
N GLU A 212 -5.46 25.93 14.39
CA GLU A 212 -5.34 26.04 12.93
C GLU A 212 -5.83 27.38 12.35
N THR A 213 -6.19 28.35 13.20
CA THR A 213 -6.88 29.58 12.80
C THR A 213 -6.05 30.49 11.90
N ARG A 214 -4.73 30.30 11.85
CA ARG A 214 -3.78 31.05 11.03
C ARG A 214 -3.25 30.28 9.82
N TRP A 215 -3.70 29.05 9.59
CA TRP A 215 -3.36 28.31 8.38
C TRP A 215 -4.33 28.65 7.24
N ARG A 216 -3.80 28.85 6.04
CA ARG A 216 -4.56 29.19 4.83
C ARG A 216 -4.09 28.32 3.68
N GLY A 217 -5.04 27.79 2.91
CA GLY A 217 -4.72 27.11 1.66
C GLY A 217 -4.13 28.09 0.65
N GLY A 218 -2.87 27.87 0.26
CA GLY A 218 -2.12 28.70 -0.66
C GLY A 218 -2.32 28.28 -2.12
N ARG A 219 -1.96 27.02 -2.43
CA ARG A 219 -1.96 26.50 -3.81
C ARG A 219 -2.28 25.01 -3.83
N PHE A 220 -3.16 24.59 -4.72
CA PHE A 220 -3.33 23.17 -5.04
C PHE A 220 -2.14 22.67 -5.86
N LEU A 221 -1.54 21.55 -5.47
CA LEU A 221 -0.30 21.07 -6.08
C LEU A 221 -0.59 19.96 -7.10
N ALA A 222 -1.29 18.91 -6.69
CA ALA A 222 -1.63 17.79 -7.56
C ALA A 222 -2.75 16.93 -6.97
N ALA A 223 -3.39 16.12 -7.82
CA ALA A 223 -4.16 14.95 -7.38
C ALA A 223 -3.88 13.77 -8.32
N GLY A 224 -3.92 12.57 -7.76
CA GLY A 224 -3.75 11.31 -8.47
C GLY A 224 -4.66 10.23 -7.89
N GLY A 225 -4.52 9.00 -8.38
CA GLY A 225 -5.40 7.89 -7.98
C GLY A 225 -5.35 7.51 -6.50
N TYR A 226 -4.32 7.94 -5.76
CA TYR A 226 -4.12 7.61 -4.35
C TYR A 226 -4.39 8.78 -3.39
N GLY A 227 -4.57 10.00 -3.90
CA GLY A 227 -4.71 11.17 -3.04
C GLY A 227 -4.58 12.51 -3.73
N ALA A 228 -4.55 13.57 -2.93
CA ALA A 228 -4.38 14.95 -3.37
C ALA A 228 -3.41 15.69 -2.44
N ALA A 229 -2.64 16.62 -3.00
CA ALA A 229 -1.70 17.44 -2.28
C ALA A 229 -1.99 18.93 -2.50
N GLY A 230 -1.93 19.70 -1.42
CA GLY A 230 -1.97 21.16 -1.47
C GLY A 230 -0.93 21.78 -0.54
N LEU A 231 -0.60 23.05 -0.81
CA LEU A 231 0.23 23.89 0.01
C LEU A 231 -0.63 24.70 0.98
N TRP A 232 -0.35 24.57 2.27
CA TRP A 232 -0.88 25.44 3.31
C TRP A 232 0.21 26.35 3.84
N CYS A 233 -0.16 27.61 4.11
CA CYS A 233 0.73 28.61 4.67
C CYS A 233 0.16 29.07 6.02
N ARG A 234 1.01 29.09 7.05
CA ARG A 234 0.69 29.78 8.29
C ARG A 234 1.01 31.26 8.10
N ILE A 235 0.10 32.13 8.51
CA ILE A 235 0.27 33.58 8.38
C ILE A 235 0.37 34.29 9.74
N ASP A 236 1.13 35.38 9.79
CA ASP A 236 1.15 36.29 10.94
C ASP A 236 -0.03 37.29 10.91
N GLU A 237 -0.07 38.21 11.87
CA GLU A 237 -1.09 39.26 11.98
C GLU A 237 -1.03 40.29 10.85
N ARG A 238 0.12 40.40 10.18
CA ARG A 238 0.33 41.27 9.01
C ARG A 238 0.04 40.54 7.70
N ASN A 239 -0.47 39.30 7.76
CA ASN A 239 -0.75 38.44 6.63
C ASN A 239 0.52 38.11 5.81
N ASN A 240 1.67 37.99 6.47
CA ASN A 240 2.88 37.43 5.89
C ASN A 240 2.96 35.93 6.15
N VAL A 241 3.52 35.17 5.20
CA VAL A 241 3.80 33.75 5.38
C VAL A 241 4.92 33.58 6.40
N VAL A 242 4.67 32.80 7.45
CA VAL A 242 5.68 32.47 8.48
C VAL A 242 6.05 31.00 8.47
N GLU A 243 5.21 30.16 7.87
CA GLU A 243 5.45 28.73 7.76
C GLU A 243 4.69 28.15 6.57
N ARG A 244 5.16 27.02 6.06
CA ARG A 244 4.61 26.35 4.88
C ARG A 244 4.63 24.86 5.13
N MET A 245 3.60 24.16 4.66
CA MET A 245 3.61 22.71 4.60
C MET A 245 2.79 22.22 3.42
N VAL A 246 3.16 21.04 2.93
CA VAL A 246 2.33 20.25 2.04
C VAL A 246 1.41 19.38 2.91
N VAL A 247 0.11 19.45 2.66
CA VAL A 247 -0.85 18.48 3.19
C VAL A 247 -1.20 17.52 2.07
N LYS A 248 -0.84 16.25 2.22
CA LYS A 248 -1.22 15.16 1.30
C LYS A 248 -2.36 14.38 1.94
N ASP A 249 -3.52 14.40 1.31
CA ASP A 249 -4.72 13.67 1.72
C ASP A 249 -4.80 12.37 0.92
N CYS A 250 -4.89 11.24 1.62
CA CYS A 250 -4.86 9.90 1.04
C CYS A 250 -6.07 9.10 1.50
N GLU A 251 -6.74 8.41 0.57
CA GLU A 251 -7.87 7.52 0.88
C GLU A 251 -7.59 6.11 0.43
N MET A 252 -7.80 5.17 1.36
CA MET A 252 -7.66 3.76 1.09
C MET A 252 -8.99 3.20 0.63
N THR A 253 -8.96 2.41 -0.43
CA THR A 253 -10.10 1.57 -0.81
C THR A 253 -10.46 0.62 0.33
N ALA A 254 -11.71 0.12 0.36
CA ALA A 254 -12.13 -0.90 1.32
C ALA A 254 -11.16 -2.08 1.36
N ASN A 255 -10.68 -2.48 0.18
CA ASN A 255 -9.73 -3.56 -0.01
C ASN A 255 -8.40 -3.25 0.68
N GLN A 256 -7.73 -2.15 0.29
CA GLN A 256 -6.45 -1.75 0.85
C GLN A 256 -6.51 -1.59 2.37
N TYR A 257 -7.58 -1.00 2.88
CA TYR A 257 -7.78 -0.75 4.31
C TYR A 257 -7.85 -2.05 5.13
N SER A 258 -8.35 -3.13 4.54
CA SER A 258 -8.53 -4.43 5.20
C SER A 258 -7.32 -5.37 5.10
N ILE A 259 -6.33 -5.05 4.25
CA ILE A 259 -5.19 -5.95 3.99
C ILE A 259 -3.97 -5.50 4.80
N PRO A 260 -3.37 -6.37 5.64
CA PRO A 260 -2.22 -6.04 6.50
C PRO A 260 -0.98 -5.52 5.75
N THR A 261 -0.83 -5.80 4.45
CA THR A 261 0.33 -5.34 3.66
C THR A 261 0.33 -3.82 3.44
N HIS A 262 -0.81 -3.14 3.57
CA HIS A 262 -0.92 -1.68 3.53
C HIS A 262 -0.76 -1.02 4.90
N TRP A 263 -0.47 -1.80 5.94
CA TRP A 263 -0.27 -1.32 7.30
C TRP A 263 1.10 -1.75 7.82
N ARG A 264 1.72 -0.87 8.60
CA ARG A 264 2.98 -1.13 9.30
C ARG A 264 2.94 -0.35 10.61
N ASP A 265 3.46 -0.94 11.67
CA ASP A 265 3.57 -0.27 12.98
C ASP A 265 2.23 0.38 13.41
N GLN A 266 1.12 -0.33 13.15
CA GLN A 266 -0.26 0.09 13.43
C GLN A 266 -0.74 1.38 12.76
N VAL A 267 -0.14 1.77 11.64
CA VAL A 267 -0.57 2.91 10.81
C VAL A 267 -0.50 2.53 9.33
N PRO A 268 -1.14 3.30 8.43
CA PRO A 268 -0.93 3.12 7.00
C PRO A 268 0.57 3.11 6.66
N LYS A 269 0.95 2.23 5.72
CA LYS A 269 2.35 1.93 5.43
C LYS A 269 3.18 3.18 5.15
N GLU A 270 2.67 4.10 4.33
CA GLU A 270 3.35 5.36 3.99
C GLU A 270 3.71 6.18 5.24
N ILE A 271 2.77 6.32 6.19
CA ILE A 271 3.01 7.01 7.48
C ILE A 271 4.14 6.32 8.25
N ALA A 272 4.14 4.98 8.31
CA ALA A 272 5.17 4.23 9.03
C ALA A 272 6.57 4.46 8.43
N LEU A 273 6.68 4.54 7.10
CA LEU A 273 7.95 4.76 6.41
C LEU A 273 8.50 6.15 6.69
N HIS A 274 7.68 7.20 6.58
CA HIS A 274 8.08 8.56 6.97
C HIS A 274 8.54 8.62 8.43
N ARG A 275 7.75 8.05 9.36
CA ARG A 275 8.11 7.99 10.78
C ARG A 275 9.43 7.26 11.01
N ARG A 276 9.74 6.22 10.24
CA ARG A 276 11.01 5.48 10.35
C ARG A 276 12.19 6.36 9.95
N VAL A 277 12.10 7.03 8.79
CA VAL A 277 13.12 7.97 8.30
C VAL A 277 13.34 9.10 9.30
N ASP A 278 12.28 9.78 9.75
CA ASP A 278 12.42 10.94 10.64
C ASP A 278 12.91 10.56 12.04
N ARG A 279 12.54 9.39 12.57
CA ARG A 279 13.06 8.93 13.87
C ARG A 279 14.56 8.73 13.84
N LYS A 280 15.08 8.19 12.73
CA LYS A 280 16.53 8.01 12.53
C LYS A 280 17.20 9.37 12.33
N ARG A 281 16.65 10.22 11.47
CA ARG A 281 17.11 11.61 11.27
C ARG A 281 17.24 12.39 12.58
N LYS A 282 16.31 12.21 13.55
CA LYS A 282 16.34 12.91 14.84
C LYS A 282 17.29 12.30 15.89
N ARG A 283 17.65 11.03 15.76
CA ARG A 283 18.53 10.34 16.72
C ARG A 283 20.00 10.61 16.43
N GLU A 284 20.34 10.79 15.16
CA GLU A 284 21.69 11.12 14.76
C GLU A 284 21.89 12.63 14.93
N ASP A 285 22.92 13.01 15.68
CA ASP A 285 23.44 14.37 15.65
C ASP A 285 24.05 14.54 14.26
N THR A 286 23.26 15.05 13.32
CA THR A 286 23.37 14.76 11.89
C THR A 286 24.67 15.30 11.26
N SER A 287 25.74 14.51 11.31
CA SER A 287 26.85 14.58 10.34
C SER A 287 26.68 13.59 9.18
N ASP A 288 25.72 12.67 9.26
CA ASP A 288 25.42 11.71 8.19
C ASP A 288 24.79 12.41 6.99
N VAL A 289 25.56 12.44 5.89
CA VAL A 289 25.17 13.02 4.60
C VAL A 289 24.16 12.12 3.90
N GLY A 290 22.93 12.57 3.69
CA GLY A 290 21.94 11.83 2.89
C GLY A 290 20.49 12.09 3.28
N PHE A 291 20.22 12.34 4.57
CA PHE A 291 18.87 12.65 5.05
C PHE A 291 18.32 13.95 4.48
N GLU A 292 19.19 14.88 4.10
CA GLU A 292 18.83 16.10 3.38
C GLU A 292 18.20 15.77 2.03
N HIS A 293 18.49 14.62 1.42
CA HIS A 293 17.91 14.18 0.16
C HIS A 293 16.60 13.40 0.30
N LEU A 294 16.00 13.38 1.50
CA LEU A 294 14.70 12.73 1.76
C LEU A 294 13.72 13.75 2.33
N VAL A 295 12.47 13.69 1.87
CA VAL A 295 11.40 14.59 2.33
C VAL A 295 11.26 14.55 3.85
N GLU A 296 11.05 15.72 4.44
CA GLU A 296 10.78 15.85 5.86
C GLU A 296 9.28 15.69 6.13
N HIS A 297 8.95 14.90 7.15
CA HIS A 297 7.58 14.69 7.58
C HIS A 297 7.35 15.29 8.99
N HIS A 298 6.36 16.16 9.05
CA HIS A 298 5.99 16.95 10.23
C HIS A 298 4.96 16.22 11.09
N GLY A 299 4.22 15.28 10.50
CA GLY A 299 3.26 14.45 11.20
C GLY A 299 2.18 13.89 10.28
N TYR A 300 1.14 13.33 10.89
CA TYR A 300 0.01 12.76 10.17
C TYR A 300 -1.29 12.91 10.95
N ARG A 301 -2.42 12.77 10.25
CA ARG A 301 -3.74 12.59 10.86
C ARG A 301 -4.38 11.32 10.33
N LEU A 302 -4.82 10.45 11.23
CA LEU A 302 -5.56 9.24 10.88
C LEU A 302 -7.06 9.47 11.09
N MET A 303 -7.87 9.08 10.12
CA MET A 303 -9.33 9.20 10.13
C MET A 303 -9.92 7.82 9.86
N MET A 304 -9.94 7.00 10.91
CA MET A 304 -10.15 5.56 10.80
C MET A 304 -11.53 5.24 10.21
N ARG A 305 -12.58 5.95 10.64
CA ARG A 305 -13.96 5.68 10.18
C ARG A 305 -14.14 6.08 8.71
N ARG A 306 -13.33 7.01 8.22
CA ARG A 306 -13.30 7.49 6.84
C ARG A 306 -12.33 6.68 5.93
N ARG A 307 -11.50 5.79 6.48
CA ARG A 307 -10.39 5.10 5.77
C ARG A 307 -9.43 6.07 5.08
N ARG A 308 -9.22 7.21 5.73
CA ARG A 308 -8.46 8.33 5.19
C ARG A 308 -7.33 8.67 6.13
N TYR A 309 -6.23 9.18 5.59
CA TYR A 309 -5.17 9.77 6.37
C TYR A 309 -4.59 10.98 5.67
N ARG A 310 -4.03 11.90 6.46
CA ARG A 310 -3.25 13.03 5.96
C ARG A 310 -1.81 12.91 6.39
N LEU A 311 -0.89 13.30 5.51
CA LEU A 311 0.52 13.53 5.79
C LEU A 311 0.79 15.03 5.75
N TYR A 312 1.57 15.51 6.71
CA TYR A 312 2.09 16.86 6.76
C TYR A 312 3.57 16.80 6.40
N LEU A 313 3.94 17.34 5.26
CA LEU A 313 5.27 17.24 4.67
C LEU A 313 5.87 18.63 4.47
N GLU A 314 7.19 18.72 4.43
CA GLU A 314 7.89 19.95 4.10
C GLU A 314 7.58 20.42 2.67
N TYR A 315 7.51 21.74 2.47
CA TYR A 315 7.27 22.33 1.16
C TYR A 315 8.57 22.81 0.51
N TYR A 316 8.89 22.22 -0.65
CA TYR A 316 10.06 22.58 -1.44
C TYR A 316 9.69 23.57 -2.55
N ALA A 317 10.18 24.81 -2.41
CA ALA A 317 9.80 25.94 -3.25
C ALA A 317 10.19 25.80 -4.73
N GLY A 318 11.31 25.11 -5.01
CA GLY A 318 11.76 24.84 -6.38
C GLY A 318 10.84 23.87 -7.14
N GLY A 319 9.86 23.26 -6.48
CA GLY A 319 8.91 22.33 -7.10
C GLY A 319 9.54 20.98 -7.41
N ASP A 320 8.90 20.21 -8.29
CA ASP A 320 9.42 18.94 -8.79
C ASP A 320 10.53 19.16 -9.82
N PHE A 321 11.52 18.26 -9.84
CA PHE A 321 12.67 18.26 -10.73
C PHE A 321 12.26 18.05 -12.20
N GLY A 322 11.09 17.47 -12.43
CA GLY A 322 10.51 17.36 -13.77
C GLY A 322 10.37 18.70 -14.48
N ARG A 323 10.01 19.79 -13.79
CA ARG A 323 9.82 21.11 -14.42
C ARG A 323 11.02 21.64 -15.19
N PRO A 324 12.20 21.85 -14.59
CA PRO A 324 13.35 22.41 -15.31
C PRO A 324 13.83 21.49 -16.44
N VAL A 325 13.66 20.17 -16.32
CA VAL A 325 14.01 19.22 -17.38
C VAL A 325 12.98 19.24 -18.51
N LYS A 326 11.70 19.40 -18.18
CA LYS A 326 10.60 19.52 -19.15
C LYS A 326 10.66 20.77 -20.01
N ASP A 327 11.42 21.78 -19.65
CA ASP A 327 11.67 22.91 -20.56
C ASP A 327 12.67 22.55 -21.68
N ILE A 328 13.46 21.48 -21.49
CA ILE A 328 14.41 20.93 -22.48
C ILE A 328 13.69 19.97 -23.45
N TYR A 329 12.72 19.18 -22.97
CA TYR A 329 12.03 18.14 -23.76
C TYR A 329 11.23 18.61 -25.01
N PRO A 330 10.53 19.76 -25.03
CA PRO A 330 9.77 20.21 -26.19
C PRO A 330 10.60 20.28 -27.45
N TYR A 331 11.87 20.67 -27.33
CA TYR A 331 12.83 20.71 -28.43
C TYR A 331 13.02 19.32 -29.05
N TRP A 332 13.23 18.31 -28.21
CA TRP A 332 13.41 16.92 -28.61
C TRP A 332 12.13 16.28 -29.15
N SER A 333 10.98 16.57 -28.53
CA SER A 333 9.68 16.05 -28.97
C SER A 333 9.28 16.47 -30.39
N GLN A 334 9.79 17.62 -30.87
CA GLN A 334 9.59 18.12 -32.23
C GLN A 334 10.55 17.45 -33.22
N ILE A 335 11.80 17.24 -32.81
CA ILE A 335 12.81 16.49 -33.58
C ILE A 335 12.34 15.05 -33.84
N TYR A 336 11.86 14.36 -32.80
CA TYR A 336 11.43 12.96 -32.91
C TYR A 336 10.14 12.72 -33.70
N ARG A 337 9.43 13.77 -34.11
CA ARG A 337 8.20 13.64 -34.91
C ARG A 337 8.43 13.74 -36.42
N ASN A 338 9.62 14.17 -36.84
CA ASN A 338 9.94 14.40 -38.25
C ASN A 338 11.38 13.94 -38.51
N ASP A 339 11.57 12.68 -38.91
CA ASP A 339 12.89 12.12 -39.23
C ASP A 339 13.63 12.92 -40.33
N ASP A 340 12.89 13.48 -41.29
CA ASP A 340 13.44 14.38 -42.32
C ASP A 340 13.91 15.73 -41.76
N HIS A 341 13.36 16.19 -40.63
CA HIS A 341 13.73 17.48 -40.05
C HIS A 341 15.08 17.43 -39.34
N PHE A 342 15.51 16.30 -38.77
CA PHE A 342 16.81 16.27 -38.07
C PHE A 342 17.98 16.44 -39.04
N LYS A 343 17.91 15.77 -40.20
CA LYS A 343 18.90 15.94 -41.29
C LYS A 343 18.85 17.34 -41.94
N GLN A 344 17.69 18.00 -41.91
CA GLN A 344 17.51 19.36 -42.44
C GLN A 344 17.87 20.48 -41.44
N LEU A 345 17.69 20.25 -40.13
CA LEU A 345 17.93 21.24 -39.08
C LEU A 345 19.41 21.39 -38.71
N ASP A 346 20.22 20.35 -38.93
CA ASP A 346 21.66 20.43 -38.69
C ASP A 346 22.51 19.66 -39.73
N PRO A 347 22.57 20.13 -40.99
CA PRO A 347 23.43 19.52 -42.02
C PRO A 347 24.92 19.60 -41.68
N SER A 348 25.32 20.45 -40.73
CA SER A 348 26.71 20.77 -40.38
C SER A 348 27.17 20.21 -39.03
N GLY A 349 26.27 19.66 -38.21
CA GLY A 349 26.58 19.21 -36.83
C GLY A 349 26.81 20.35 -35.83
N LEU A 350 26.39 21.58 -36.16
CA LEU A 350 26.67 22.81 -35.40
C LEU A 350 25.48 23.30 -34.57
N LEU A 351 24.33 22.66 -34.63
CA LEU A 351 23.17 23.07 -33.85
C LEU A 351 23.42 22.70 -32.38
N GLU A 352 23.54 23.71 -31.52
CA GLU A 352 23.60 23.53 -30.07
C GLU A 352 22.22 23.07 -29.56
N ILE A 353 21.97 21.77 -29.70
CA ILE A 353 20.77 21.17 -29.14
C ILE A 353 20.86 21.23 -27.61
N PRO A 354 19.86 21.78 -26.91
CA PRO A 354 19.84 21.78 -25.45
C PRO A 354 19.83 20.35 -24.90
N THR A 355 20.83 20.03 -24.08
CA THR A 355 20.89 18.78 -23.31
C THR A 355 20.97 19.09 -21.83
N VAL A 356 20.56 18.11 -21.01
CA VAL A 356 20.82 18.19 -19.57
C VAL A 356 22.35 18.22 -19.36
N PRO A 357 22.91 19.21 -18.64
CA PRO A 357 24.34 19.25 -18.39
C PRO A 357 24.80 17.99 -17.64
N GLU A 358 25.88 17.37 -18.10
CA GLU A 358 26.39 16.13 -17.47
C GLU A 358 26.67 16.32 -15.96
N GLY A 359 27.16 17.50 -15.57
CA GLY A 359 27.33 17.86 -14.16
C GLY A 359 26.06 17.77 -13.32
N LEU A 360 24.92 18.18 -13.87
CA LEU A 360 23.62 18.04 -13.21
C LEU A 360 23.23 16.57 -13.08
N ILE A 361 23.51 15.74 -14.09
CA ILE A 361 23.23 14.30 -14.04
C ILE A 361 24.05 13.61 -12.94
N TRP A 362 25.35 13.92 -12.83
CA TRP A 362 26.18 13.41 -11.73
C TRP A 362 25.70 13.92 -10.36
N TYR A 363 25.20 15.16 -10.29
CA TYR A 363 24.59 15.68 -9.08
C TYR A 363 23.30 14.94 -8.68
N VAL A 364 22.43 14.63 -9.65
CA VAL A 364 21.21 13.82 -9.46
C VAL A 364 21.58 12.42 -8.96
N LEU A 365 22.50 11.74 -9.66
CA LEU A 365 23.02 10.43 -9.27
C LEU A 365 23.51 10.43 -7.82
N ARG A 366 24.41 11.37 -7.48
CA ARG A 366 24.97 11.49 -6.14
C ARG A 366 23.90 11.70 -5.08
N SER A 367 22.95 12.61 -5.32
CA SER A 367 21.90 12.95 -4.36
C SER A 367 20.94 11.77 -4.12
N LEU A 368 20.49 11.13 -5.20
CA LEU A 368 19.54 10.02 -5.13
C LEU A 368 20.18 8.74 -4.59
N VAL A 369 21.44 8.43 -4.93
CA VAL A 369 22.16 7.29 -4.34
C VAL A 369 22.28 7.45 -2.83
N LYS A 370 22.61 8.65 -2.33
CA LYS A 370 22.64 8.92 -0.88
C LYS A 370 21.27 8.74 -0.23
N ALA A 371 20.21 9.27 -0.84
CA ALA A 371 18.84 9.05 -0.36
C ALA A 371 18.48 7.56 -0.30
N LEU A 372 18.82 6.79 -1.33
CA LEU A 372 18.55 5.36 -1.42
C LEU A 372 19.39 4.54 -0.43
N LEU A 373 20.64 4.93 -0.16
CA LEU A 373 21.48 4.31 0.87
C LEU A 373 20.82 4.44 2.25
N ILE A 374 20.30 5.63 2.58
CA ILE A 374 19.52 5.83 3.81
C ILE A 374 18.27 4.94 3.82
N LEU A 375 17.49 4.91 2.74
CA LEU A 375 16.29 4.08 2.68
C LEU A 375 16.61 2.58 2.84
N GLN A 376 17.69 2.08 2.22
CA GLN A 376 18.04 0.66 2.25
C GLN A 376 18.79 0.24 3.51
N HIS A 377 19.70 1.06 4.02
CA HIS A 377 20.64 0.68 5.09
C HIS A 377 20.56 1.55 6.34
N GLY A 378 19.82 2.65 6.31
CA GLY A 378 19.69 3.59 7.43
C GLY A 378 20.91 4.49 7.64
N THR A 379 21.93 4.37 6.77
CA THR A 379 23.18 5.15 6.80
C THR A 379 23.78 5.19 5.40
N THR A 380 24.62 6.18 5.12
CA THR A 380 25.47 6.21 3.92
C THR A 380 26.83 5.58 4.12
N SER A 381 27.13 5.08 5.32
CA SER A 381 28.39 4.38 5.60
C SER A 381 28.56 3.14 4.71
N HIS A 382 29.74 3.01 4.12
CA HIS A 382 30.07 1.88 3.26
C HIS A 382 30.37 0.62 4.07
N THR A 383 30.86 0.79 5.29
CA THR A 383 31.28 -0.29 6.18
C THR A 383 30.21 -0.67 7.19
N GLU A 384 29.35 0.28 7.56
CA GLU A 384 28.34 0.06 8.58
C GLU A 384 26.97 -0.23 7.95
N THR A 385 26.15 -0.92 8.72
CA THR A 385 24.72 -1.13 8.47
C THR A 385 24.05 -1.02 9.82
N ASP A 386 22.97 -0.25 9.92
CA ASP A 386 22.21 -0.19 11.16
C ASP A 386 21.42 -1.52 11.32
N PRO A 387 21.75 -2.36 12.31
CA PRO A 387 21.11 -3.67 12.48
C PRO A 387 19.63 -3.56 12.89
N GLU A 388 19.19 -2.42 13.42
CA GLU A 388 17.78 -2.15 13.73
C GLU A 388 17.02 -1.58 12.54
N TRP A 389 17.73 -1.18 11.47
CA TRP A 389 17.11 -0.59 10.30
C TRP A 389 16.38 -1.64 9.47
N LYS A 390 15.12 -1.30 9.15
CA LYS A 390 14.29 -2.09 8.25
C LYS A 390 14.29 -1.41 6.89
N SER A 391 14.98 -2.03 5.93
CA SER A 391 15.14 -1.55 4.56
C SER A 391 13.82 -1.13 3.92
N ILE A 392 13.89 -0.04 3.16
CA ILE A 392 12.81 0.58 2.42
C ILE A 392 13.21 0.60 0.95
N THR A 393 12.44 -0.09 0.10
CA THR A 393 12.58 0.00 -1.36
C THR A 393 11.58 1.00 -1.91
N HIS A 394 12.03 2.02 -2.63
CA HIS A 394 11.22 3.16 -3.06
C HIS A 394 10.15 2.78 -4.09
N LEU A 395 10.56 2.04 -5.13
CA LEU A 395 9.72 1.51 -6.22
C LEU A 395 9.08 2.50 -7.20
N ASP A 396 9.03 3.78 -6.86
CA ASP A 396 8.48 4.83 -7.74
C ASP A 396 9.46 6.01 -7.91
N LEU A 397 10.72 5.69 -8.22
CA LEU A 397 11.74 6.69 -8.48
C LEU A 397 11.53 7.27 -9.90
N ASN A 398 11.21 8.56 -9.97
CA ASN A 398 11.03 9.33 -11.19
C ASN A 398 11.27 10.83 -10.92
N ILE A 399 11.39 11.64 -11.98
CA ILE A 399 11.67 13.08 -11.88
C ILE A 399 10.55 13.89 -11.19
N ASN A 400 9.30 13.40 -11.23
CA ASN A 400 8.15 14.07 -10.62
C ASN A 400 8.07 13.82 -9.09
N ASN A 401 8.70 12.74 -8.60
CA ASN A 401 8.81 12.40 -7.18
C ASN A 401 10.11 12.91 -6.53
N THR A 402 10.92 13.67 -7.28
CA THR A 402 12.12 14.35 -6.78
C THR A 402 11.87 15.85 -6.76
N PHE A 403 12.07 16.49 -5.62
CA PHE A 403 11.80 17.91 -5.39
C PHE A 403 13.07 18.73 -5.25
N ILE A 404 12.99 20.04 -5.49
CA ILE A 404 14.11 20.96 -5.41
C ILE A 404 13.95 21.86 -4.18
N ARG A 405 14.83 21.66 -3.20
CA ARG A 405 15.03 22.60 -2.08
C ARG A 405 15.95 23.72 -2.54
N THR A 406 15.40 24.92 -2.63
CA THR A 406 16.15 26.16 -2.79
C THR A 406 16.27 26.86 -1.43
N ASP A 407 17.45 27.37 -1.11
CA ASP A 407 17.65 28.23 0.06
C ASP A 407 18.15 29.61 -0.40
N PRO A 408 17.22 30.50 -0.83
CA PRO A 408 17.59 31.82 -1.32
C PRO A 408 18.25 32.67 -0.22
N ALA A 409 17.94 32.41 1.05
CA ALA A 409 18.48 33.17 2.18
C ALA A 409 19.94 32.81 2.51
N ASN A 410 20.32 31.53 2.42
CA ASN A 410 21.67 31.08 2.79
C ASN A 410 22.63 30.88 1.62
N LYS A 411 22.26 31.23 0.37
CA LYS A 411 23.05 30.99 -0.84
C LYS A 411 23.55 29.53 -0.96
N LYS A 412 22.86 28.59 -0.31
CA LYS A 412 23.23 27.18 -0.41
C LYS A 412 22.82 26.70 -1.80
N LYS A 413 23.67 25.88 -2.41
CA LYS A 413 23.37 25.21 -3.67
C LYS A 413 22.03 24.48 -3.55
N ALA A 414 21.21 24.54 -4.60
CA ALA A 414 19.95 23.82 -4.64
C ALA A 414 20.16 22.32 -4.35
N GLN A 415 19.23 21.72 -3.63
CA GLN A 415 19.30 20.32 -3.20
C GLN A 415 18.12 19.51 -3.70
N LEU A 416 18.39 18.31 -4.18
CA LEU A 416 17.35 17.37 -4.59
C LEU A 416 16.83 16.58 -3.39
N VAL A 417 15.52 16.38 -3.34
CA VAL A 417 14.83 15.72 -2.23
C VAL A 417 13.85 14.69 -2.77
N LEU A 418 14.07 13.43 -2.47
CA LEU A 418 13.20 12.32 -2.85
C LEU A 418 11.99 12.22 -1.92
N ALA A 419 10.81 11.99 -2.50
CA ALA A 419 9.55 11.86 -1.78
C ALA A 419 8.64 10.77 -2.39
N ASP A 420 7.45 10.63 -1.82
CA ASP A 420 6.38 9.71 -2.23
C ASP A 420 6.68 8.21 -2.01
N PHE A 421 6.63 7.79 -0.74
CA PHE A 421 6.91 6.41 -0.32
C PHE A 421 5.69 5.47 -0.43
N VAL A 422 4.72 5.77 -1.30
CA VAL A 422 3.44 5.03 -1.42
C VAL A 422 3.62 3.63 -1.98
N MET A 423 4.44 3.49 -3.02
CA MET A 423 4.50 2.28 -3.85
C MET A 423 5.36 1.15 -3.31
N THR A 424 5.96 1.31 -2.12
CA THR A 424 6.77 0.25 -1.52
C THR A 424 5.90 -1.02 -1.39
N GLY A 425 6.29 -2.13 -2.02
CA GLY A 425 5.47 -3.34 -2.16
C GLY A 425 6.13 -4.54 -1.50
N ASN A 426 5.34 -5.56 -1.17
CA ASN A 426 5.81 -6.94 -1.00
C ASN A 426 5.27 -7.76 -2.19
N PRO A 427 5.75 -7.55 -3.42
CA PRO A 427 5.28 -8.34 -4.55
C PRO A 427 5.79 -9.79 -4.47
N PRO A 428 5.24 -10.70 -5.30
CA PRO A 428 5.63 -12.11 -5.32
C PRO A 428 7.09 -12.36 -5.72
N TYR A 429 7.77 -11.38 -6.30
CA TYR A 429 9.22 -11.39 -6.57
C TYR A 429 9.94 -10.52 -5.54
N PRO A 430 11.16 -10.88 -5.09
CA PRO A 430 11.92 -10.06 -4.16
C PRO A 430 12.31 -8.75 -4.84
N LEU A 431 11.50 -7.69 -4.64
CA LEU A 431 11.95 -6.33 -4.91
C LEU A 431 12.80 -5.88 -3.74
N GLY A 432 13.90 -5.20 -4.07
CA GLY A 432 14.91 -4.79 -3.11
C GLY A 432 15.74 -3.66 -3.69
N GLU A 433 16.90 -3.42 -3.09
CA GLU A 433 17.88 -2.42 -3.55
C GLU A 433 18.08 -2.43 -5.07
N LYS A 434 18.23 -3.61 -5.68
CA LYS A 434 18.48 -3.77 -7.12
C LYS A 434 17.33 -3.27 -8.00
N THR A 435 16.12 -3.19 -7.47
CA THR A 435 14.97 -2.60 -8.17
C THR A 435 15.07 -1.08 -8.20
N ASP A 436 15.45 -0.46 -7.08
CA ASP A 436 15.68 0.99 -7.03
C ASP A 436 16.88 1.38 -7.90
N VAL A 437 17.94 0.56 -7.93
CA VAL A 437 19.08 0.75 -8.85
C VAL A 437 18.63 0.74 -10.31
N TRP A 438 17.76 -0.18 -10.72
CA TRP A 438 17.21 -0.18 -12.08
C TRP A 438 16.43 1.10 -12.36
N LYS A 439 15.53 1.50 -11.46
CA LYS A 439 14.72 2.72 -11.63
C LYS A 439 15.59 3.98 -11.66
N LEU A 440 16.68 4.01 -10.91
CA LEU A 440 17.67 5.08 -10.97
C LEU A 440 18.34 5.12 -12.35
N GLY A 441 18.79 3.97 -12.85
CA GLY A 441 19.33 3.86 -14.20
C GLY A 441 18.36 4.34 -15.28
N ALA A 442 17.08 3.99 -15.15
CA ALA A 442 16.03 4.41 -16.09
C ALA A 442 15.81 5.93 -16.05
N LEU A 443 15.74 6.52 -14.85
CA LEU A 443 15.63 7.98 -14.68
C LEU A 443 16.82 8.69 -15.32
N ILE A 444 18.05 8.21 -15.10
CA ILE A 444 19.23 8.85 -15.67
C ILE A 444 19.29 8.66 -17.20
N TRP A 445 18.90 7.49 -17.69
CA TRP A 445 18.75 7.25 -19.12
C TRP A 445 17.77 8.27 -19.74
N GLU A 446 16.62 8.51 -19.12
CA GLU A 446 15.62 9.50 -19.57
C GLU A 446 16.18 10.93 -19.63
N LEU A 447 17.03 11.32 -18.66
CA LEU A 447 17.74 12.61 -18.70
C LEU A 447 18.76 12.67 -19.84
N MET A 448 19.50 11.57 -20.07
CA MET A 448 20.51 11.50 -21.11
C MET A 448 19.89 11.52 -22.51
N THR A 449 18.84 10.74 -22.74
CA THR A 449 18.17 10.62 -24.03
C THR A 449 17.22 11.77 -24.32
N CYS A 450 16.97 12.63 -23.34
CA CYS A 450 15.96 13.67 -23.43
C CYS A 450 14.58 13.11 -23.87
N SER A 451 14.27 11.86 -23.47
CA SER A 451 13.06 11.15 -23.85
C SER A 451 11.84 11.68 -23.09
N ARG A 452 10.63 11.31 -23.50
CA ARG A 452 9.40 11.75 -22.81
C ARG A 452 9.28 11.05 -21.46
N ASP A 453 8.49 11.69 -20.56
CA ASP A 453 8.10 11.11 -19.27
C ASP A 453 7.63 9.66 -19.42
N ASN A 454 8.32 8.75 -18.74
CA ASN A 454 8.05 7.29 -18.74
C ASN A 454 8.37 6.55 -20.04
N ASP A 455 9.19 7.12 -20.92
CA ASP A 455 9.87 6.31 -21.91
C ASP A 455 10.80 5.35 -21.16
N GLU A 456 10.41 4.08 -21.11
CA GLU A 456 11.25 3.02 -20.55
C GLU A 456 12.52 2.93 -21.40
N PRO A 457 13.68 2.57 -20.81
CA PRO A 457 14.90 2.36 -21.57
C PRO A 457 14.66 1.46 -22.77
N VAL A 458 15.26 1.76 -23.91
CA VAL A 458 15.03 1.07 -25.19
C VAL A 458 16.35 0.45 -25.69
N ARG A 459 16.26 -0.70 -26.37
CA ARG A 459 17.38 -1.29 -27.11
C ARG A 459 17.25 -0.95 -28.59
N GLU A 460 18.36 -0.58 -29.20
CA GLU A 460 18.43 -0.25 -30.63
C GLU A 460 19.11 -1.36 -31.46
N ASP A 461 19.70 -2.38 -30.81
CA ASP A 461 20.39 -3.49 -31.48
C ASP A 461 19.48 -4.70 -31.81
N HIS A 462 18.18 -4.58 -31.56
CA HIS A 462 17.18 -5.57 -31.96
C HIS A 462 16.26 -4.95 -33.02
N PRO A 463 16.56 -5.10 -34.32
CA PRO A 463 15.53 -4.91 -35.33
C PRO A 463 14.50 -6.02 -35.08
N ASP A 464 13.31 -5.67 -34.60
CA ASP A 464 12.18 -6.56 -34.81
C ASP A 464 11.91 -6.56 -36.32
N ASP A 465 12.57 -7.45 -37.06
CA ASP A 465 12.35 -7.68 -38.50
C ASP A 465 10.87 -8.02 -38.82
N GLU A 466 10.05 -8.32 -37.80
CA GLU A 466 8.62 -8.63 -37.94
C GLU A 466 7.68 -7.46 -37.57
N ASN A 467 8.20 -6.35 -37.03
CA ASN A 467 7.42 -5.16 -36.67
C ASN A 467 8.05 -3.92 -37.32
N GLU A 468 8.15 -3.92 -38.64
CA GLU A 468 8.09 -2.67 -39.37
C GLU A 468 6.70 -2.06 -39.11
N ASP A 469 6.64 -0.76 -38.79
CA ASP A 469 5.35 -0.09 -38.82
C ASP A 469 4.78 -0.08 -40.25
N GLU A 470 3.57 0.48 -40.45
CA GLU A 470 2.95 0.56 -41.79
C GLU A 470 3.84 1.27 -42.84
N TYR A 471 4.92 1.93 -42.42
CA TYR A 471 5.85 2.69 -43.25
C TYR A 471 7.21 2.01 -43.48
N GLY A 472 7.45 0.80 -42.96
CA GLY A 472 8.74 0.12 -43.13
C GLY A 472 9.81 0.57 -42.14
N GLU A 473 9.46 1.31 -41.09
CA GLU A 473 10.42 1.77 -40.09
C GLU A 473 10.53 0.75 -38.94
N PRO A 474 11.75 0.40 -38.48
CA PRO A 474 11.93 -0.56 -37.41
C PRO A 474 11.32 -0.04 -36.11
N THR A 475 10.40 -0.79 -35.52
CA THR A 475 9.84 -0.42 -34.22
C THR A 475 10.86 -0.58 -33.11
N LEU A 476 10.98 0.44 -32.27
CA LEU A 476 11.81 0.43 -31.08
C LEU A 476 11.31 -0.60 -30.07
N SER A 477 12.13 -1.60 -29.72
CA SER A 477 11.80 -2.55 -28.66
C SER A 477 12.13 -1.97 -27.29
N LYS A 478 11.07 -1.69 -26.50
CA LYS A 478 11.24 -1.29 -25.09
C LYS A 478 12.00 -2.37 -24.34
N ILE A 479 13.00 -1.99 -23.54
CA ILE A 479 13.63 -2.87 -22.55
C ILE A 479 12.66 -3.05 -21.39
N SER A 480 11.63 -3.85 -21.63
CA SER A 480 10.70 -4.23 -20.58
C SER A 480 11.31 -5.36 -19.77
N VAL A 481 11.26 -5.21 -18.44
CA VAL A 481 11.62 -6.24 -17.43
C VAL A 481 10.80 -7.53 -17.58
N THR A 482 9.78 -7.55 -18.44
CA THR A 482 8.93 -8.73 -18.71
C THR A 482 9.23 -9.43 -20.03
N SER A 483 10.13 -8.90 -20.86
CA SER A 483 10.43 -9.49 -22.17
C SER A 483 11.37 -10.70 -22.02
N VAL A 484 10.91 -11.89 -22.43
CA VAL A 484 11.52 -13.19 -22.07
C VAL A 484 12.76 -13.50 -22.92
N ASP A 485 12.91 -12.86 -24.08
CA ASP A 485 13.96 -13.12 -25.06
C ASP A 485 15.27 -12.34 -24.82
N TYR A 486 15.30 -11.44 -23.84
CA TYR A 486 16.39 -10.47 -23.69
C TYR A 486 17.33 -10.77 -22.50
N LYS A 487 17.81 -12.02 -22.43
CA LYS A 487 18.79 -12.46 -21.41
C LYS A 487 20.24 -12.05 -21.70
N SER A 488 20.52 -11.38 -22.82
CA SER A 488 21.88 -10.97 -23.20
C SER A 488 22.30 -9.66 -22.51
N ASN A 489 23.60 -9.52 -22.23
CA ASN A 489 24.18 -8.30 -21.66
C ASN A 489 23.89 -7.09 -22.57
N LEU A 490 23.39 -5.99 -21.98
CA LEU A 490 23.25 -4.72 -22.68
C LEU A 490 24.64 -4.16 -23.01
N THR A 491 25.07 -4.30 -24.27
CA THR A 491 26.30 -3.66 -24.76
C THR A 491 26.14 -2.13 -24.80
N GLU A 492 27.22 -1.37 -24.94
CA GLU A 492 27.10 0.08 -25.10
C GLU A 492 26.30 0.39 -26.35
N ASN A 493 26.66 -0.28 -27.44
CA ASN A 493 26.01 -0.15 -28.73
C ASN A 493 24.55 -0.61 -28.70
N ALA A 494 24.15 -1.50 -27.78
CA ALA A 494 22.75 -1.89 -27.63
C ALA A 494 21.86 -0.76 -27.10
N MET A 495 22.39 0.05 -26.18
CA MET A 495 21.66 1.12 -25.50
C MET A 495 21.92 2.51 -26.07
N PHE A 496 23.08 2.67 -26.70
CA PHE A 496 23.62 3.91 -27.25
C PHE A 496 24.38 3.57 -28.55
N PRO A 497 23.72 3.09 -29.63
CA PRO A 497 24.38 2.67 -30.87
C PRO A 497 24.99 3.84 -31.65
N ASP A 498 26.02 3.51 -32.41
CA ASP A 498 26.65 4.39 -33.40
C ASP A 498 26.49 3.76 -34.81
N PRO A 499 25.92 4.44 -35.82
CA PRO A 499 25.38 5.81 -35.80
C PRO A 499 23.99 5.92 -35.15
N TRP A 500 23.83 6.99 -34.38
CA TRP A 500 22.71 7.30 -33.49
C TRP A 500 21.41 7.50 -34.24
N ARG A 501 20.47 6.56 -34.16
CA ARG A 501 19.19 6.67 -34.87
C ARG A 501 18.12 7.33 -34.02
N PHE A 502 17.98 6.95 -32.75
CA PHE A 502 16.82 7.36 -31.95
C PHE A 502 17.11 8.35 -30.83
N TYR A 503 18.30 8.31 -30.19
CA TYR A 503 18.61 9.23 -29.08
C TYR A 503 19.95 9.95 -29.28
N PRO A 504 20.02 10.91 -30.20
CA PRO A 504 21.27 11.59 -30.50
C PRO A 504 21.80 12.34 -29.26
N SER A 505 21.00 12.92 -28.36
CA SER A 505 21.53 13.57 -27.14
C SER A 505 22.50 12.70 -26.34
N ALA A 506 22.32 11.38 -26.35
CA ALA A 506 23.12 10.44 -25.57
C ALA A 506 24.61 10.45 -25.97
N HIS A 507 24.98 10.88 -27.18
CA HIS A 507 26.40 10.93 -27.60
C HIS A 507 27.23 11.96 -26.83
N ARG A 508 26.58 12.99 -26.26
CA ARG A 508 27.26 14.12 -25.62
C ARG A 508 27.81 13.80 -24.23
N TYR A 509 27.40 12.67 -23.67
CA TYR A 509 27.78 12.26 -22.32
C TYR A 509 29.01 11.35 -22.32
N SER A 510 29.80 11.47 -21.26
CA SER A 510 31.01 10.67 -21.08
C SER A 510 30.76 9.16 -21.07
N LYS A 511 31.80 8.40 -21.43
CA LYS A 511 31.79 6.94 -21.35
C LYS A 511 31.55 6.44 -19.93
N ASP A 512 32.06 7.15 -18.92
CA ASP A 512 31.86 6.81 -17.51
C ASP A 512 30.39 6.91 -17.10
N LEU A 513 29.69 7.98 -17.51
CA LEU A 513 28.26 8.13 -17.21
C LEU A 513 27.44 7.03 -17.91
N LYS A 514 27.71 6.77 -19.19
CA LYS A 514 27.08 5.66 -19.94
C LYS A 514 27.32 4.31 -19.27
N TRP A 515 28.53 4.06 -18.78
CA TRP A 515 28.89 2.84 -18.06
C TRP A 515 28.09 2.69 -16.76
N VAL A 516 27.96 3.76 -15.96
CA VAL A 516 27.15 3.75 -14.72
C VAL A 516 25.69 3.40 -15.03
N VAL A 517 25.10 4.04 -16.04
CA VAL A 517 23.70 3.79 -16.44
C VAL A 517 23.49 2.36 -16.91
N ARG A 518 24.40 1.82 -17.74
CA ARG A 518 24.34 0.43 -18.20
C ARG A 518 24.40 -0.58 -17.06
N ASN A 519 25.26 -0.35 -16.06
CA ASN A 519 25.33 -1.21 -14.89
C ASN A 519 24.08 -1.13 -14.02
N CYS A 520 23.40 0.01 -13.99
CA CYS A 520 22.11 0.12 -13.31
C CYS A 520 21.01 -0.66 -14.04
N LEU A 521 21.02 -0.62 -15.38
CA LEU A 521 20.02 -1.21 -16.27
C LEU A 521 20.34 -2.66 -16.68
N HIS A 522 21.27 -3.33 -16.00
CA HIS A 522 21.54 -4.73 -16.28
C HIS A 522 20.28 -5.59 -16.04
N TRP A 523 19.92 -6.47 -16.98
CA TRP A 523 18.74 -7.32 -16.88
C TRP A 523 18.74 -8.13 -15.57
N ALA A 524 19.78 -8.93 -15.36
CA ALA A 524 20.01 -9.72 -14.16
C ALA A 524 20.21 -8.82 -12.93
N PRO A 525 19.32 -8.86 -11.91
CA PRO A 525 19.42 -8.01 -10.72
C PRO A 525 20.75 -8.13 -9.96
N GLU A 526 21.33 -9.33 -9.90
CA GLU A 526 22.59 -9.64 -9.24
C GLU A 526 23.81 -9.02 -9.93
N ALA A 527 23.72 -8.76 -11.23
CA ALA A 527 24.78 -8.13 -12.01
C ALA A 527 24.72 -6.60 -11.97
N ARG A 528 23.62 -6.01 -11.47
CA ARG A 528 23.55 -4.56 -11.25
C ARG A 528 24.50 -4.16 -10.14
N SER A 529 25.06 -2.95 -10.22
CA SER A 529 25.85 -2.39 -9.10
C SER A 529 25.02 -2.31 -7.81
N SER A 530 25.64 -2.45 -6.65
CA SER A 530 24.99 -2.08 -5.38
C SER A 530 25.00 -0.57 -5.22
N LEU A 531 24.14 -0.02 -4.37
CA LEU A 531 24.13 1.41 -4.03
C LEU A 531 25.49 1.84 -3.47
N LYS A 532 26.11 1.03 -2.60
CA LYS A 532 27.46 1.30 -2.08
C LYS A 532 28.50 1.32 -3.18
N GLN A 533 28.42 0.41 -4.15
CA GLN A 533 29.34 0.42 -5.30
C GLN A 533 29.11 1.68 -6.16
N LEU A 534 27.87 2.01 -6.48
CA LEU A 534 27.51 3.21 -7.23
C LEU A 534 28.03 4.48 -6.55
N ASP A 535 27.85 4.61 -5.24
CA ASP A 535 28.36 5.76 -4.49
C ASP A 535 29.89 5.89 -4.61
N ARG A 536 30.64 4.78 -4.51
CA ARG A 536 32.10 4.79 -4.74
C ARG A 536 32.46 5.20 -6.16
N ASP A 537 31.75 4.67 -7.16
CA ASP A 537 32.02 4.95 -8.56
C ASP A 537 31.75 6.43 -8.88
N ILE A 538 30.63 6.98 -8.37
CA ILE A 538 30.24 8.39 -8.50
C ILE A 538 31.25 9.31 -7.81
N GLU A 539 31.54 9.09 -6.53
CA GLU A 539 32.47 9.95 -5.77
C GLU A 539 33.90 9.84 -6.35
N GLY A 540 34.29 8.66 -6.82
CA GLY A 540 35.55 8.44 -7.51
C GLY A 540 35.63 9.21 -8.83
N TYR A 541 34.57 9.21 -9.65
CA TYR A 541 34.52 9.99 -10.89
C TYR A 541 34.57 11.49 -10.60
N ILE A 542 33.74 11.98 -9.68
CA ILE A 542 33.69 13.41 -9.31
C ILE A 542 35.04 13.88 -8.76
N SER A 543 35.71 13.06 -7.96
CA SER A 543 37.04 13.39 -7.42
C SER A 543 38.11 13.52 -8.50
N ARG A 544 38.05 12.70 -9.55
CA ARG A 544 38.95 12.78 -10.72
C ARG A 544 38.59 13.91 -11.66
N ASN A 545 37.32 14.31 -11.70
CA ASN A 545 36.79 15.32 -12.62
C ASN A 545 36.04 16.44 -11.86
N PRO A 546 36.68 17.17 -10.93
CA PRO A 546 35.97 18.11 -10.05
C PRO A 546 35.23 19.21 -10.81
N MET A 547 35.72 19.57 -12.00
CA MET A 547 35.09 20.57 -12.88
C MET A 547 33.70 20.16 -13.37
N VAL A 548 33.38 18.87 -13.40
CA VAL A 548 32.04 18.39 -13.79
C VAL A 548 30.96 18.92 -12.84
N MET A 549 31.31 19.21 -11.59
CA MET A 549 30.38 19.72 -10.58
C MET A 549 30.28 21.26 -10.58
N ASN A 550 31.07 21.95 -11.40
CA ASN A 550 30.98 23.41 -11.53
C ASN A 550 29.63 23.77 -12.16
N ASN A 551 28.87 24.64 -11.50
CA ASN A 551 27.54 25.07 -11.94
C ASN A 551 26.51 23.94 -12.18
N ALA A 552 26.76 22.73 -11.66
CA ALA A 552 25.88 21.56 -11.83
C ALA A 552 24.44 21.81 -11.34
N THR A 553 24.24 22.80 -10.47
CA THR A 553 22.93 23.13 -9.89
C THR A 553 22.31 24.40 -10.46
N ALA A 554 22.95 25.05 -11.45
CA ALA A 554 22.46 26.32 -12.00
C ALA A 554 21.03 26.22 -12.57
N LEU A 555 20.68 25.08 -13.17
CA LEU A 555 19.31 24.81 -13.66
C LEU A 555 18.27 24.64 -12.53
N LEU A 556 18.73 24.38 -11.30
CA LEU A 556 17.87 24.16 -10.13
C LEU A 556 17.66 25.44 -9.30
N GLU A 557 18.45 26.48 -9.54
CA GLU A 557 18.44 27.71 -8.74
C GLU A 557 17.29 28.67 -9.12
N GLN A 558 16.51 28.35 -10.16
CA GLN A 558 15.36 29.15 -10.57
C GLN A 558 14.12 28.79 -9.74
N SER A 559 13.68 29.71 -8.88
CA SER A 559 12.38 29.59 -8.21
C SER A 559 11.79 30.97 -7.91
N ASP A 560 10.75 31.34 -8.64
CA ASP A 560 9.93 32.52 -8.33
C ASP A 560 8.69 32.08 -7.50
N ASP A 561 8.93 31.68 -6.25
CA ASP A 561 7.88 31.16 -5.36
C ASP A 561 7.10 32.31 -4.69
N PRO A 562 5.80 32.50 -5.01
CA PRO A 562 5.01 33.58 -4.42
C PRO A 562 4.69 33.35 -2.94
N PHE A 563 4.98 32.16 -2.39
CA PHE A 563 4.69 31.79 -1.01
C PHE A 563 5.91 31.84 -0.09
N GLU A 564 7.02 32.47 -0.48
CA GLU A 564 8.22 32.60 0.34
C GLU A 564 7.94 33.15 1.75
N VAL A 565 8.63 32.61 2.76
CA VAL A 565 8.52 33.08 4.15
C VAL A 565 8.91 34.56 4.23
N GLY A 566 8.11 35.36 4.93
CA GLY A 566 8.24 36.81 5.02
C GLY A 566 7.47 37.57 3.93
N ARG A 567 7.08 36.94 2.81
CA ARG A 567 6.23 37.60 1.81
C ARG A 567 4.77 37.65 2.25
N ARG A 568 4.07 38.68 1.80
CA ARG A 568 2.62 38.82 2.02
C ARG A 568 1.88 37.70 1.32
N PHE A 569 1.08 36.94 2.06
CA PHE A 569 0.24 35.87 1.52
C PHE A 569 -0.75 36.43 0.50
N ARG A 570 -0.68 35.91 -0.73
CA ARG A 570 -1.66 36.15 -1.78
C ARG A 570 -2.18 34.81 -2.25
N LYS A 571 -3.50 34.62 -2.21
CA LYS A 571 -4.13 33.42 -2.75
C LYS A 571 -3.81 33.36 -4.24
N HIS A 572 -3.14 32.30 -4.67
CA HIS A 572 -2.75 32.19 -6.07
C HIS A 572 -4.00 32.01 -6.93
N ARG A 573 -4.20 32.92 -7.89
CA ARG A 573 -5.20 32.77 -8.95
C ARG A 573 -4.49 32.06 -10.11
N ARG A 574 -4.46 30.72 -10.08
CA ARG A 574 -4.14 29.93 -11.26
C ARG A 574 -5.41 29.29 -11.78
#